data_AF-A0A495A8S1-F1
#
_entry.id   AF-A0A495A8S1-F1
#
_cell.length_a   1.000
_cell.length_b   1.000
_cell.length_c   1.000
_cell.angle_alpha   90.00
_cell.angle_beta   90.00
_cell.angle_gamma   90.00
#
_symmetry.space_group_name_H-M   'P 1'
#
loop_
_entity.id
_entity.type
_entity.pdbx_description
1 polymer ?
#
loop_
_entity_poly.entity_id
_entity_poly.type
_entity_poly.pdbx_seq_one_letter_code
_entity_poly.pdbx_strand_id
1 'polypeptide(L)'
;MNVTETAQFHAMAMAIDGRIKPLDDQGVMASAWQAVLEDVPFREARYILKALYAQPQMLVLQPGHAAKVWEELKAEREQTVRSLLSLDSYLRAMEGQELEEILGRKRAQREKLLASLPPHARAEYESQPRAVTAYRSRVAEYGRKVAGGAVQPWDEDPEMDPRFARVREALEDPGFGALGK
;
A
#
# COMPACT_ATOMS: atom_id res chain seq x y z
N MET A 1 -14.77 11.30 -4.63
CA MET A 1 -15.16 11.98 -5.88
C MET A 1 -16.05 13.17 -5.55
N ASN A 2 -15.84 14.31 -6.21
CA ASN A 2 -16.80 15.42 -6.16
C ASN A 2 -18.02 15.14 -7.07
N VAL A 3 -19.00 16.05 -7.07
CA VAL A 3 -20.24 15.92 -7.87
C VAL A 3 -19.95 15.69 -9.35
N THR A 4 -19.07 16.51 -9.93
CA THR A 4 -18.71 16.45 -11.35
C THR A 4 -18.01 15.15 -11.70
N GLU A 5 -17.06 14.73 -10.88
CA GLU A 5 -16.33 13.46 -11.04
C GLU A 5 -17.26 12.25 -10.92
N THR A 6 -18.23 12.32 -10.00
CA THR A 6 -19.25 11.27 -9.82
C THR A 6 -20.12 11.12 -11.06
N ALA A 7 -20.59 12.25 -11.61
CA ALA A 7 -21.36 12.25 -12.84
C ALA A 7 -20.56 11.70 -14.02
N GLN A 8 -19.26 12.04 -14.11
CA GLN A 8 -18.36 11.50 -15.12
C GLN A 8 -18.14 9.98 -14.95
N PHE A 9 -17.91 9.51 -13.72
CA PHE A 9 -17.78 8.09 -13.42
C PHE A 9 -19.05 7.33 -13.85
N HIS A 10 -20.22 7.85 -13.49
CA HIS A 10 -21.50 7.28 -13.86
C HIS A 10 -21.69 7.23 -15.38
N ALA A 11 -21.37 8.31 -16.10
CA ALA A 11 -21.43 8.36 -17.55
C ALA A 11 -20.47 7.34 -18.21
N MET A 12 -19.27 7.16 -17.66
CA MET A 12 -18.34 6.12 -18.10
C MET A 12 -18.92 4.71 -17.90
N ALA A 13 -19.57 4.47 -16.76
CA ALA A 13 -20.22 3.20 -16.50
C ALA A 13 -21.37 2.93 -17.49
N MET A 14 -22.24 3.93 -17.74
CA MET A 14 -23.32 3.83 -18.73
C MET A 14 -22.83 3.51 -20.13
N ALA A 15 -21.68 4.08 -20.53
CA ALA A 15 -21.08 3.79 -21.83
C ALA A 15 -20.63 2.32 -21.97
N ILE A 16 -20.35 1.64 -20.84
CA ILE A 16 -19.95 0.23 -20.79
C ILE A 16 -21.18 -0.69 -20.64
N ASP A 17 -22.16 -0.28 -19.82
CA ASP A 17 -23.35 -1.06 -19.49
C ASP A 17 -24.63 -0.26 -19.73
N GLY A 18 -25.28 -0.55 -20.86
CA GLY A 18 -26.52 0.12 -21.28
C GLY A 18 -27.74 -0.14 -20.39
N ARG A 19 -27.63 -1.00 -19.36
CA ARG A 19 -28.70 -1.22 -18.36
C ARG A 19 -28.71 -0.12 -17.30
N ILE A 20 -27.61 0.63 -17.15
CA ILE A 20 -27.51 1.73 -16.18
C ILE A 20 -28.38 2.89 -16.67
N LYS A 21 -29.30 3.34 -15.83
CA LYS A 21 -30.18 4.47 -16.12
C LYS A 21 -29.43 5.78 -15.88
N PRO A 22 -29.75 6.86 -16.63
CA PRO A 22 -29.24 8.20 -16.32
C PRO A 22 -29.51 8.60 -14.87
N LEU A 23 -28.63 9.43 -14.31
CA LEU A 23 -28.90 10.08 -13.03
C LEU A 23 -30.18 10.92 -13.12
N ASP A 24 -30.91 11.01 -12.02
CA ASP A 24 -32.19 11.72 -11.97
C ASP A 24 -32.02 13.24 -11.99
N ASP A 25 -32.94 13.93 -12.66
CA ASP A 25 -32.97 15.40 -12.70
C ASP A 25 -33.20 16.02 -11.31
N GLN A 26 -33.80 15.25 -10.40
CA GLN A 26 -34.05 15.64 -9.01
C GLN A 26 -32.82 15.50 -8.10
N GLY A 27 -31.73 14.89 -8.58
CA GLY A 27 -30.44 14.82 -7.91
C GLY A 27 -30.36 13.86 -6.72
N VAL A 28 -31.38 13.03 -6.45
CA VAL A 28 -31.40 12.09 -5.34
C VAL A 28 -30.42 10.94 -5.60
N MET A 29 -30.44 10.37 -6.81
CA MET A 29 -29.46 9.35 -7.21
C MET A 29 -28.08 9.95 -7.32
N ALA A 30 -27.95 11.16 -7.89
CA ALA A 30 -26.65 11.84 -7.97
C ALA A 30 -26.03 12.04 -6.57
N SER A 31 -26.83 12.45 -5.58
CA SER A 31 -26.39 12.63 -4.19
C SER A 31 -26.00 11.30 -3.54
N ALA A 32 -26.77 10.23 -3.76
CA ALA A 32 -26.45 8.90 -3.24
C ALA A 32 -25.14 8.35 -3.80
N TRP A 33 -24.93 8.52 -5.11
CA TRP A 33 -23.67 8.14 -5.76
C TRP A 33 -22.50 8.94 -5.23
N GLN A 34 -22.66 10.25 -5.05
CA GLN A 34 -21.61 11.12 -4.53
C GLN A 34 -21.24 10.71 -3.10
N ALA A 35 -22.23 10.52 -2.22
CA ALA A 35 -22.00 10.17 -0.82
C ALA A 35 -21.23 8.85 -0.69
N VAL A 36 -21.53 7.86 -1.53
CA VAL A 36 -20.85 6.56 -1.49
C VAL A 36 -19.44 6.63 -2.12
N LEU A 37 -19.24 7.49 -3.10
CA LEU A 37 -17.97 7.62 -3.82
C LEU A 37 -17.08 8.76 -3.30
N GLU A 38 -17.44 9.41 -2.20
CA GLU A 38 -16.73 10.58 -1.66
C GLU A 38 -15.24 10.31 -1.45
N ASP A 39 -14.90 9.16 -0.87
CA ASP A 39 -13.53 8.74 -0.58
C ASP A 39 -12.80 8.09 -1.77
N VAL A 40 -13.49 7.91 -2.89
CA VAL A 40 -12.90 7.29 -4.08
C VAL A 40 -12.21 8.37 -4.93
N PRO A 41 -10.90 8.26 -5.21
CA PRO A 41 -10.24 9.22 -6.10
C PRO A 41 -10.66 9.01 -7.55
N PHE A 42 -11.04 10.07 -8.27
CA PHE A 42 -11.52 9.95 -9.66
C PHE A 42 -10.47 9.35 -10.62
N ARG A 43 -9.17 9.57 -10.35
CA ARG A 43 -8.07 8.93 -11.10
C ARG A 43 -8.13 7.39 -11.10
N GLU A 44 -8.83 6.79 -10.15
CA GLU A 44 -9.01 5.34 -10.02
C GLU A 44 -10.21 4.81 -10.81
N ALA A 45 -11.06 5.70 -11.34
CA ALA A 45 -12.32 5.37 -12.02
C ALA A 45 -12.17 4.28 -13.08
N ARG A 46 -11.14 4.40 -13.94
CA ARG A 46 -10.88 3.45 -15.02
C ARG A 46 -10.49 2.06 -14.50
N TYR A 47 -9.73 1.99 -13.41
CA TYR A 47 -9.32 0.72 -12.82
C TYR A 47 -10.48 0.04 -12.13
N ILE A 48 -11.31 0.82 -11.43
CA ILE A 48 -12.53 0.34 -10.79
C ILE A 48 -13.48 -0.24 -11.85
N LEU A 49 -13.77 0.50 -12.92
CA LEU A 49 -14.65 0.01 -13.99
C LEU A 49 -14.05 -1.22 -14.69
N LYS A 50 -12.74 -1.23 -14.96
CA LYS A 50 -12.07 -2.40 -15.54
C LYS A 50 -12.22 -3.63 -14.64
N ALA A 51 -12.03 -3.48 -13.33
CA ALA A 51 -12.15 -4.58 -12.37
C ALA A 51 -13.61 -5.06 -12.23
N LEU A 52 -14.57 -4.13 -12.13
CA LEU A 52 -16.00 -4.42 -12.10
C LEU A 52 -16.43 -5.25 -13.33
N TYR A 53 -16.04 -4.83 -14.52
CA TYR A 53 -16.46 -5.48 -15.77
C TYR A 53 -15.48 -6.54 -16.29
N ALA A 54 -14.46 -6.92 -15.50
CA ALA A 54 -13.63 -8.08 -15.79
C ALA A 54 -14.42 -9.40 -15.64
N GLN A 55 -15.51 -9.37 -14.86
CA GLN A 55 -16.41 -10.49 -14.64
C GLN A 55 -17.82 -10.15 -15.16
N PRO A 56 -18.59 -11.14 -15.66
CA PRO A 56 -19.97 -10.93 -16.04
C PRO A 56 -20.82 -10.40 -14.87
N GLN A 57 -21.51 -9.28 -15.09
CA GLN A 57 -22.34 -8.63 -14.08
C GLN A 57 -23.82 -9.03 -14.21
N MET A 58 -24.34 -9.76 -13.23
CA MET A 58 -25.76 -10.14 -13.18
C MET A 58 -26.66 -8.98 -12.75
N LEU A 59 -26.15 -8.08 -11.91
CA LEU A 59 -26.88 -6.92 -11.41
C LEU A 59 -26.43 -5.65 -12.12
N VAL A 60 -27.35 -4.67 -12.19
CA VAL A 60 -27.02 -3.32 -12.65
C VAL A 60 -26.06 -2.68 -11.65
N LEU A 61 -25.06 -1.96 -12.15
CA LEU A 61 -24.08 -1.28 -11.31
C LEU A 61 -24.78 -0.34 -10.30
N GLN A 62 -24.37 -0.46 -9.04
CA GLN A 62 -24.75 0.41 -7.94
C GLN A 62 -23.49 1.08 -7.39
N PRO A 63 -23.59 2.26 -6.77
CA PRO A 63 -22.42 2.97 -6.27
C PRO A 63 -21.65 2.15 -5.22
N GLY A 64 -22.36 1.35 -4.41
CA GLY A 64 -21.74 0.44 -3.43
C GLY A 64 -20.85 -0.64 -4.05
N HIS A 65 -21.14 -1.10 -5.27
CA HIS A 65 -20.26 -2.04 -5.98
C HIS A 65 -18.93 -1.37 -6.34
N ALA A 66 -18.97 -0.12 -6.81
CA ALA A 66 -17.77 0.64 -7.15
C ALA A 66 -16.92 0.96 -5.91
N ALA A 67 -17.55 1.35 -4.80
CA ALA A 67 -16.85 1.56 -3.52
C ALA A 67 -16.19 0.27 -3.01
N LYS A 68 -16.88 -0.88 -3.11
CA LYS A 68 -16.30 -2.17 -2.73
C LYS A 68 -15.07 -2.53 -3.56
N VAL A 69 -15.17 -2.42 -4.89
CA VAL A 69 -14.03 -2.70 -5.78
C VAL A 69 -12.87 -1.74 -5.53
N TRP A 70 -13.16 -0.48 -5.19
CA TRP A 70 -12.11 0.45 -4.78
C TRP A 70 -11.36 -0.03 -3.54
N GLU A 71 -12.07 -0.46 -2.48
CA GLU A 71 -11.41 -0.96 -1.27
C GLU A 71 -10.56 -2.21 -1.55
N GLU A 72 -11.01 -3.11 -2.42
CA GLU A 72 -10.22 -4.27 -2.86
C GLU A 72 -8.94 -3.83 -3.59
N LEU A 73 -9.05 -2.95 -4.59
CA LEU A 73 -7.90 -2.43 -5.34
C LEU A 73 -6.92 -1.66 -4.45
N LYS A 74 -7.44 -0.90 -3.48
CA LYS A 74 -6.65 -0.16 -2.51
C LYS A 74 -5.85 -1.11 -1.62
N ALA A 75 -6.48 -2.17 -1.11
CA ALA A 75 -5.80 -3.18 -0.29
C ALA A 75 -4.70 -3.92 -1.08
N GLU A 76 -4.97 -4.33 -2.31
CA GLU A 76 -3.99 -4.98 -3.20
C GLU A 76 -2.80 -4.06 -3.48
N ARG A 77 -3.06 -2.78 -3.74
CA ARG A 77 -2.03 -1.76 -3.94
C ARG A 77 -1.17 -1.59 -2.69
N GLU A 78 -1.79 -1.45 -1.51
CA GLU A 78 -1.06 -1.32 -0.24
C GLU A 78 -0.20 -2.54 0.07
N GLN A 79 -0.68 -3.74 -0.24
CA GLN A 79 0.10 -4.97 -0.11
C GLN A 79 1.29 -4.96 -1.07
N THR A 80 1.07 -4.59 -2.33
CA THR A 80 2.13 -4.50 -3.35
C THR A 80 3.20 -3.50 -2.95
N VAL A 81 2.82 -2.32 -2.47
CA VAL A 81 3.75 -1.30 -1.96
C VAL A 81 4.54 -1.82 -0.76
N ARG A 82 3.90 -2.50 0.19
CA ARG A 82 4.60 -3.14 1.32
C ARG A 82 5.63 -4.17 0.85
N SER A 83 5.29 -5.02 -0.13
CA SER A 83 6.22 -5.98 -0.73
C SER A 83 7.41 -5.29 -1.42
N LEU A 84 7.15 -4.21 -2.16
CA LEU A 84 8.19 -3.42 -2.81
C LEU A 84 9.16 -2.78 -1.79
N LEU A 85 8.65 -2.20 -0.71
CA LEU A 85 9.48 -1.64 0.37
C LEU A 85 10.35 -2.71 1.05
N SER A 86 9.81 -3.90 1.25
CA SER A 86 10.54 -5.04 1.81
C SER A 86 11.67 -5.50 0.88
N LEU A 87 11.37 -5.66 -0.42
CA LEU A 87 12.37 -6.02 -1.43
C LEU A 87 13.47 -4.97 -1.56
N ASP A 88 13.12 -3.69 -1.57
CA ASP A 88 14.09 -2.58 -1.58
C ASP A 88 15.02 -2.64 -0.37
N SER A 89 14.47 -2.91 0.81
CA SER A 89 15.24 -3.03 2.05
C SER A 89 16.19 -4.23 2.00
N TYR A 90 15.73 -5.37 1.50
CA TYR A 90 16.54 -6.58 1.33
C TYR A 90 17.66 -6.36 0.31
N LEU A 91 17.34 -5.87 -0.89
CA LEU A 91 18.33 -5.64 -1.96
C LEU A 91 19.44 -4.70 -1.52
N ARG A 92 19.12 -3.65 -0.74
CA ARG A 92 20.15 -2.75 -0.17
C ARG A 92 20.98 -3.41 0.92
N ALA A 93 20.40 -4.29 1.74
CA ALA A 93 21.16 -4.98 2.79
C ALA A 93 22.18 -5.97 2.22
N MET A 94 21.92 -6.48 1.02
CA MET A 94 22.75 -7.47 0.33
C MET A 94 23.63 -6.84 -0.75
N GLU A 95 23.68 -5.51 -0.83
CA GLU A 95 24.52 -4.79 -1.78
C GLU A 95 26.00 -5.10 -1.52
N GLY A 96 26.73 -5.52 -2.56
CA GLY A 96 28.13 -5.94 -2.45
C GLY A 96 28.36 -7.38 -2.00
N GLN A 97 27.30 -8.19 -1.81
CA GLN A 97 27.45 -9.62 -1.55
C GLN A 97 27.48 -10.44 -2.86
N GLU A 98 28.28 -11.50 -2.89
CA GLU A 98 28.37 -12.44 -4.02
C GLU A 98 27.17 -13.42 -4.06
N LEU A 99 25.96 -12.87 -4.17
CA LEU A 99 24.70 -13.61 -4.23
C LEU A 99 23.92 -13.29 -5.51
N GLU A 100 24.60 -13.09 -6.63
CA GLU A 100 24.02 -12.50 -7.84
C GLU A 100 22.79 -13.23 -8.39
N GLU A 101 22.72 -14.56 -8.31
CA GLU A 101 21.55 -15.30 -8.78
C GLU A 101 20.29 -15.00 -7.93
N ILE A 102 20.46 -14.93 -6.60
CA ILE A 102 19.38 -14.63 -5.67
C ILE A 102 18.96 -13.16 -5.82
N LEU A 103 19.94 -12.25 -5.89
CA LEU A 103 19.69 -10.82 -6.06
C LEU A 103 19.05 -10.52 -7.42
N GLY A 104 19.46 -11.21 -8.49
CA GLY A 104 18.85 -11.14 -9.80
C GLY A 104 17.36 -11.52 -9.76
N ARG A 105 17.03 -12.65 -9.11
CA ARG A 105 15.63 -13.07 -8.91
C ARG A 105 14.82 -12.04 -8.12
N LYS A 106 15.41 -11.44 -7.08
CA LYS A 106 14.73 -10.41 -6.26
C LYS A 106 14.54 -9.09 -7.01
N ARG A 107 15.50 -8.66 -7.83
CA ARG A 107 15.37 -7.51 -8.74
C ARG A 107 14.26 -7.73 -9.76
N ALA A 108 14.21 -8.92 -10.39
CA ALA A 108 13.15 -9.27 -11.33
C ALA A 108 11.77 -9.32 -10.65
N GLN A 109 11.68 -9.85 -9.42
CA GLN A 109 10.45 -9.84 -8.63
C GLN A 109 9.98 -8.41 -8.35
N ARG A 110 10.90 -7.52 -7.96
CA ARG A 110 10.62 -6.09 -7.73
C ARG A 110 10.09 -5.42 -8.99
N GLU A 111 10.73 -5.65 -10.13
CA GLU A 111 10.30 -5.08 -11.42
C GLU A 111 8.88 -5.53 -11.80
N LYS A 112 8.56 -6.82 -11.61
CA LYS A 112 7.21 -7.35 -11.85
C LYS A 112 6.16 -6.67 -10.96
N LEU A 113 6.44 -6.51 -9.67
CA LEU A 113 5.54 -5.84 -8.73
C LEU A 113 5.38 -4.34 -9.04
N LEU A 114 6.44 -3.69 -9.51
CA LEU A 114 6.38 -2.30 -9.93
C LEU A 114 5.53 -2.12 -11.19
N ALA A 115 5.62 -3.07 -12.12
CA ALA A 115 4.84 -3.09 -13.35
C ALA A 115 3.35 -3.41 -13.12
N SER A 116 3.00 -4.09 -12.02
CA SER A 116 1.59 -4.38 -11.69
C SER A 116 0.85 -3.20 -11.07
N LEU A 117 1.57 -2.16 -10.61
CA LEU A 117 0.94 -0.95 -10.08
C LEU A 117 0.37 -0.06 -11.18
N PRO A 118 -0.76 0.63 -10.95
CA PRO A 118 -1.20 1.73 -11.80
C PRO A 118 -0.10 2.80 -11.98
N PRO A 119 0.03 3.46 -13.15
CA PRO A 119 1.12 4.40 -13.42
C PRO A 119 1.21 5.54 -12.41
N HIS A 120 0.08 6.07 -11.92
CA HIS A 120 0.09 7.11 -10.89
C HIS A 120 0.55 6.57 -9.54
N ALA A 121 0.14 5.37 -9.15
CA ALA A 121 0.58 4.73 -7.90
C ALA A 121 2.08 4.37 -7.96
N ARG A 122 2.56 3.94 -9.14
CA ARG A 122 3.97 3.73 -9.41
C ARG A 122 4.76 5.04 -9.27
N ALA A 123 4.29 6.12 -9.89
CA ALA A 123 4.93 7.43 -9.78
C ALA A 123 4.95 7.93 -8.33
N GLU A 124 3.86 7.76 -7.59
CA GLU A 124 3.80 8.06 -6.15
C GLU A 124 4.87 7.26 -5.39
N TYR A 125 4.97 5.95 -5.60
CA TYR A 125 5.98 5.10 -4.97
C TYR A 125 7.42 5.51 -5.34
N GLU A 126 7.68 5.81 -6.62
CA GLU A 126 9.00 6.22 -7.10
C GLU A 126 9.40 7.62 -6.59
N SER A 127 8.42 8.51 -6.39
CA SER A 127 8.63 9.88 -5.88
C SER A 127 8.82 9.95 -4.36
N GLN A 128 8.44 8.89 -3.63
CA GLN A 128 8.65 8.86 -2.19
C GLN A 128 10.14 8.92 -1.89
N PRO A 129 10.60 9.86 -1.05
CA PRO A 129 11.94 9.78 -0.52
C PRO A 129 12.02 8.41 0.15
N ARG A 130 13.02 7.61 -0.25
CA ARG A 130 13.24 6.24 0.22
C ARG A 130 13.43 6.25 1.75
N ALA A 131 12.36 6.37 2.53
CA ALA A 131 12.36 6.78 3.94
C ALA A 131 12.99 5.75 4.90
N VAL A 132 13.44 4.62 4.37
CA VAL A 132 14.32 3.67 5.08
C VAL A 132 15.72 4.26 5.32
N THR A 133 16.13 5.30 4.59
CA THR A 133 17.36 6.05 4.92
C THR A 133 17.25 6.67 6.32
N ALA A 134 16.09 7.18 6.74
CA ALA A 134 15.92 7.77 8.05
C ALA A 134 15.92 6.73 9.18
N TYR A 135 15.39 5.52 8.94
CA TYR A 135 15.37 4.46 9.95
C TYR A 135 16.74 3.79 10.12
N ARG A 136 17.41 3.41 9.02
CA ARG A 136 18.76 2.81 9.08
C ARG A 136 19.81 3.83 9.54
N SER A 137 19.70 5.10 9.14
CA SER A 137 20.57 6.15 9.68
C SER A 137 20.34 6.36 11.18
N ARG A 138 19.10 6.33 11.66
CA ARG A 138 18.79 6.40 13.10
C ARG A 138 19.30 5.20 13.88
N VAL A 139 19.12 3.98 13.38
CA VAL A 139 19.65 2.76 14.02
C VAL A 139 21.19 2.73 13.99
N ALA A 140 21.83 3.15 12.90
CA ALA A 140 23.28 3.25 12.81
C ALA A 140 23.85 4.38 13.67
N GLU A 141 23.14 5.51 13.78
CA GLU A 141 23.49 6.60 14.68
C GLU A 141 23.33 6.21 16.15
N TYR A 142 22.25 5.52 16.49
CA TYR A 142 22.04 4.93 17.82
C TYR A 142 23.15 3.93 18.15
N GLY A 143 23.48 3.01 17.24
CA GLY A 143 24.60 2.08 17.40
C GLY A 143 25.94 2.77 17.61
N ARG A 144 26.21 3.89 16.91
CA ARG A 144 27.42 4.70 17.13
C ARG A 144 27.41 5.43 18.48
N LYS A 145 26.26 5.96 18.91
CA LYS A 145 26.09 6.62 20.21
C LYS A 145 26.29 5.64 21.37
N VAL A 146 25.77 4.42 21.24
CA VAL A 146 25.96 3.33 22.22
C VAL A 146 27.41 2.86 22.26
N ALA A 147 28.05 2.64 21.09
CA ALA A 147 29.46 2.23 21.02
C ALA A 147 30.43 3.33 21.52
N GLY A 148 30.06 4.60 21.38
CA GLY A 148 30.82 5.75 21.87
C GLY A 148 30.53 6.12 23.34
N GLY A 149 29.68 5.36 24.04
CA GLY A 149 29.32 5.62 25.44
C GLY A 149 28.48 6.87 25.68
N ALA A 150 27.91 7.46 24.63
CA ALA A 150 27.11 8.69 24.69
C ALA A 150 25.65 8.45 25.08
N VAL A 151 25.16 7.21 24.95
CA VAL A 151 23.80 6.76 25.29
C VAL A 151 23.89 5.33 25.82
N GLN A 152 23.21 4.99 26.93
CA GLN A 152 23.13 3.60 27.38
C GLN A 152 22.20 2.81 26.43
N PRO A 153 22.45 1.52 26.15
CA PRO A 153 21.59 0.71 25.27
C PRO A 153 20.11 0.60 25.70
N TRP A 154 19.79 1.10 26.89
CA TRP A 154 18.49 0.97 27.58
C TRP A 154 17.85 2.32 27.89
N ASP A 155 18.44 3.44 27.48
CA ASP A 155 17.77 4.73 27.58
C ASP A 155 16.64 4.76 26.54
N GLU A 156 15.40 4.75 27.03
CA GLU A 156 14.18 4.81 26.22
C GLU A 156 14.22 6.06 25.33
N ASP A 157 14.45 5.87 24.04
CA ASP A 157 14.08 6.88 23.05
C ASP A 157 12.55 6.89 22.99
N PRO A 158 11.86 7.95 23.43
CA PRO A 158 10.39 8.00 23.45
C PRO A 158 9.77 7.95 22.04
N GLU A 159 10.58 8.01 20.97
CA GLU A 159 10.16 7.79 19.59
C GLU A 159 10.35 6.34 19.08
N MET A 160 10.89 5.41 19.88
CA MET A 160 11.04 4.01 19.47
C MET A 160 9.68 3.28 19.45
N ASP A 161 9.36 2.71 18.28
CA ASP A 161 8.13 1.98 17.97
C ASP A 161 7.74 0.96 19.08
N PRO A 162 6.51 0.99 19.61
CA PRO A 162 6.02 0.08 20.66
C PRO A 162 6.20 -1.42 20.34
N ARG A 163 6.44 -1.78 19.07
CA ARG A 163 6.76 -3.16 18.67
C ARG A 163 8.05 -3.69 19.30
N PHE A 164 8.99 -2.82 19.69
CA PHE A 164 10.20 -3.24 20.42
C PHE A 164 9.91 -3.68 21.85
N ALA A 165 8.83 -3.18 22.49
CA ALA A 165 8.43 -3.63 23.82
C ALA A 165 7.98 -5.11 23.82
N ARG A 166 7.35 -5.58 22.73
CA ARG A 166 6.94 -7.00 22.59
C ARG A 166 8.12 -7.93 22.29
N VAL A 167 9.13 -7.45 21.57
CA VAL A 167 10.38 -8.20 21.34
C VAL A 167 11.17 -8.31 22.66
N ARG A 168 11.12 -7.27 23.50
CA ARG A 168 11.67 -7.30 24.87
C ARG A 168 11.00 -8.36 25.73
N GLU A 169 9.67 -8.38 25.77
CA GLU A 169 8.90 -9.37 26.54
C GLU A 169 9.20 -10.83 26.09
N ALA A 170 9.40 -11.04 24.79
CA ALA A 170 9.75 -12.36 24.23
C ALA A 170 11.21 -12.80 24.52
N LEU A 171 12.13 -11.85 24.72
CA LEU A 171 13.54 -12.14 25.04
C LEU A 171 13.80 -12.22 26.55
N GLU A 172 12.94 -11.62 27.37
CA GLU A 172 12.95 -11.71 28.82
C GLU A 172 12.21 -12.96 29.34
N ASP A 173 11.48 -13.68 28.47
CA ASP A 173 10.88 -14.98 28.80
C ASP A 173 11.99 -16.03 29.00
N PRO A 174 12.18 -16.57 30.22
CA PRO A 174 13.19 -17.60 30.51
C PRO A 174 13.03 -18.88 29.67
N GLY A 175 11.87 -19.09 29.02
CA GLY A 175 11.59 -20.24 28.18
C GLY A 175 12.24 -20.22 26.78
N PHE A 176 12.71 -19.07 26.28
CA PHE A 176 13.19 -18.96 24.89
C PHE A 176 14.63 -19.49 24.69
N GLY A 177 15.42 -19.61 25.77
CA GLY A 177 16.81 -20.08 25.75
C GLY A 177 17.02 -21.60 25.75
N ALA A 178 15.96 -22.41 25.76
CA ALA A 178 16.05 -23.87 25.93
C ALA A 178 15.99 -24.70 24.64
N LEU A 179 15.91 -24.07 23.45
CA LEU A 179 15.92 -24.77 22.16
C LEU A 179 17.17 -24.37 21.35
N GLY A 180 18.32 -24.93 21.72
CA GLY A 180 19.55 -24.70 20.95
C GLY A 180 20.83 -25.15 21.65
N LYS A 181 20.91 -26.42 22.05
CA LYS A 181 22.18 -27.16 22.14
C LYS A 181 21.99 -28.54 21.53
#